data_AF-A0A2P8AAS1-F1
#
_entry.id   AF-A0A2P8AAS1-F1
#
_cell.length_a   1.000
_cell.length_b   1.000
_cell.length_c   1.000
_cell.angle_alpha   90.00
_cell.angle_beta   90.00
_cell.angle_gamma   90.00
#
_symmetry.space_group_name_H-M   'P 1'
#
loop_
_entity.id
_entity.type
_entity.pdbx_description
1 polymer ?
#
loop_
_entity_poly.entity_id
_entity_poly.type
_entity_poly.pdbx_seq_one_letter_code
_entity_poly.pdbx_strand_id
1 'polypeptide(L)'
;MAAPGTLGDWLSGLFALAREEVVAGDAALLGVLDGLLAAMDAHDFLVALPALRQAFGWFPPRERAAVARHVLALRGADGPARDLLRLDIDPVLVAAARALDARVDTVLAREGLREGDPA
;
A
#
# COMPACT_ATOMS: atom_id res chain seq x y z
N MET A 1 -15.72 -7.86 -9.74
CA MET A 1 -14.72 -7.50 -8.73
C MET A 1 -13.38 -7.46 -9.44
N ALA A 2 -12.63 -6.35 -9.38
CA ALA A 2 -11.32 -6.29 -10.04
C ALA A 2 -10.41 -7.36 -9.44
N ALA A 3 -9.70 -8.11 -10.27
CA ALA A 3 -8.67 -9.03 -9.77
C ALA A 3 -7.58 -8.20 -9.08
N PRO A 4 -6.91 -8.70 -8.01
CA PRO A 4 -5.89 -7.94 -7.29
C PRO A 4 -4.81 -7.33 -8.21
N GLY A 5 -4.46 -8.04 -9.30
CA GLY A 5 -3.50 -7.57 -10.31
C GLY A 5 -3.98 -6.41 -11.20
N THR A 6 -5.28 -6.11 -11.29
CA THR A 6 -5.81 -5.01 -12.12
C THR A 6 -6.23 -3.79 -11.31
N LEU A 7 -6.19 -3.88 -9.98
CA LEU A 7 -6.63 -2.81 -9.09
C LEU A 7 -5.85 -1.51 -9.28
N GLY A 8 -4.51 -1.60 -9.38
CA GLY A 8 -3.69 -0.40 -9.52
C GLY A 8 -3.88 0.32 -10.86
N ASP A 9 -4.19 -0.42 -11.94
CA ASP A 9 -4.52 0.17 -13.23
C ASP A 9 -5.87 0.89 -13.18
N TRP A 10 -6.86 0.26 -12.54
CA TRP A 10 -8.15 0.89 -12.30
C TRP A 10 -8.02 2.16 -11.46
N LEU A 11 -7.24 2.13 -10.37
CA LEU A 11 -6.97 3.32 -9.55
C LEU A 11 -6.22 4.39 -10.31
N SER A 12 -5.26 4.02 -11.15
CA SER A 12 -4.53 4.98 -11.98
C SER A 12 -5.48 5.73 -12.92
N GLY A 13 -6.42 5.01 -13.55
CA GLY A 13 -7.47 5.61 -14.37
C GLY A 13 -8.43 6.50 -13.57
N LEU A 14 -8.86 6.04 -12.39
CA LEU A 14 -9.71 6.81 -11.48
C LEU A 14 -9.02 8.11 -11.05
N PHE A 15 -7.75 8.04 -10.63
CA PHE A 15 -6.99 9.21 -10.20
C PHE A 15 -6.67 10.17 -11.34
N ALA A 16 -6.56 9.68 -12.57
CA ALA A 16 -6.44 10.55 -13.73
C ALA A 16 -7.71 11.36 -13.98
N LEU A 17 -8.89 10.80 -13.71
CA LEU A 17 -10.18 11.44 -13.97
C LEU A 17 -10.71 12.27 -12.80
N ALA A 18 -10.53 11.80 -11.57
CA ALA A 18 -11.16 12.33 -10.35
C ALA A 18 -10.13 12.83 -9.34
N ARG A 19 -9.00 13.37 -9.81
CA ARG A 19 -7.88 13.79 -8.95
C ARG A 19 -8.32 14.82 -7.92
N GLU A 20 -9.08 15.82 -8.35
CA GLU A 20 -9.49 16.93 -7.50
C GLU A 20 -10.43 16.46 -6.39
N GLU A 21 -11.35 15.56 -6.71
CA GLU A 21 -12.30 14.93 -5.78
C GLU A 21 -11.56 14.09 -4.74
N VAL A 22 -10.54 13.33 -5.15
CA VAL A 22 -9.69 12.58 -4.23
C VAL A 22 -8.90 13.51 -3.31
N VAL A 23 -8.33 14.60 -3.84
CA VAL A 23 -7.54 15.57 -3.06
C VAL A 23 -8.41 16.42 -2.13
N ALA A 24 -9.63 16.75 -2.55
CA ALA A 24 -10.63 17.46 -1.76
C ALA A 24 -11.25 16.56 -0.67
N GLY A 25 -11.09 15.25 -0.79
CA GLY A 25 -11.54 14.28 0.18
C GLY A 25 -13.03 13.97 0.08
N ASP A 26 -13.54 13.80 -1.15
CA ASP A 26 -14.92 13.35 -1.36
C ASP A 26 -15.20 12.07 -0.55
N ALA A 27 -16.14 12.17 0.38
CA ALA A 27 -16.37 11.12 1.38
C ALA A 27 -16.92 9.83 0.76
N ALA A 28 -17.72 9.94 -0.30
CA ALA A 28 -18.26 8.77 -0.99
C ALA A 28 -17.15 8.02 -1.73
N LEU A 29 -16.30 8.75 -2.46
CA LEU A 29 -15.17 8.17 -3.18
C LEU A 29 -14.16 7.53 -2.24
N LEU A 30 -13.73 8.25 -1.20
CA LEU A 30 -12.78 7.72 -0.23
C LEU A 30 -13.36 6.55 0.56
N GLY A 31 -14.65 6.56 0.90
CA GLY A 31 -15.32 5.44 1.55
C GLY A 31 -15.32 4.17 0.69
N VAL A 32 -15.55 4.29 -0.62
CA VAL A 32 -15.48 3.15 -1.54
C VAL A 32 -14.06 2.58 -1.62
N LEU A 33 -13.06 3.46 -1.76
CA LEU A 33 -11.65 3.04 -1.81
C LEU A 33 -11.22 2.35 -0.52
N ASP A 34 -11.61 2.91 0.62
CA ASP A 34 -11.30 2.40 1.94
C ASP A 34 -11.95 1.03 2.21
N GLY A 35 -13.21 0.87 1.82
CA GLY A 35 -13.92 -0.41 1.92
C GLY A 35 -13.33 -1.49 1.01
N LEU A 36 -12.93 -1.11 -0.21
CA LEU A 36 -12.30 -2.04 -1.15
C LEU A 36 -10.96 -2.55 -0.64
N LEU A 37 -10.11 -1.67 -0.09
CA LEU A 37 -8.82 -2.05 0.48
C LEU A 37 -8.99 -2.87 1.76
N ALA A 38 -9.96 -2.53 2.61
CA ALA A 38 -10.22 -3.25 3.86
C ALA A 38 -10.83 -4.65 3.66
N ALA A 39 -11.48 -4.89 2.51
CA ALA A 39 -12.03 -6.19 2.17
C ALA A 39 -10.97 -7.18 1.65
N MET A 40 -9.75 -6.72 1.34
CA MET A 40 -8.66 -7.57 0.87
C MET A 40 -8.04 -8.33 2.02
N ASP A 41 -7.76 -9.62 1.79
CA ASP A 41 -6.87 -10.35 2.68
C ASP A 41 -5.41 -9.91 2.48
N ALA A 42 -4.52 -10.41 3.35
CA ALA A 42 -3.12 -10.05 3.31
C ALA A 42 -2.43 -10.46 1.99
N HIS A 43 -2.80 -11.58 1.39
CA HIS A 43 -2.19 -12.07 0.17
C HIS A 43 -2.59 -11.18 -1.02
N ASP A 44 -3.90 -10.97 -1.20
CA ASP A 44 -4.46 -10.13 -2.25
C ASP A 44 -3.93 -8.69 -2.16
N PHE A 45 -3.82 -8.15 -0.94
CA PHE A 45 -3.24 -6.83 -0.72
C PHE A 45 -1.78 -6.78 -1.17
N LEU A 46 -0.95 -7.79 -0.84
CA LEU A 46 0.45 -7.84 -1.24
C LEU A 46 0.60 -7.97 -2.77
N VAL A 47 -0.27 -8.71 -3.43
CA VAL A 47 -0.31 -8.81 -4.91
C VAL A 47 -0.65 -7.44 -5.53
N ALA A 48 -1.60 -6.71 -4.96
CA ALA A 48 -2.01 -5.40 -5.46
C ALA A 48 -1.01 -4.27 -5.12
N LEU A 49 -0.22 -4.43 -4.05
CA LEU A 49 0.60 -3.37 -3.46
C LEU A 49 1.55 -2.65 -4.42
N PRO A 50 2.29 -3.31 -5.34
CA PRO A 50 3.16 -2.62 -6.29
C PRO A 50 2.38 -1.63 -7.17
N ALA A 51 1.24 -2.07 -7.72
CA ALA A 51 0.41 -1.27 -8.60
C ALA A 51 -0.32 -0.15 -7.81
N LEU A 52 -0.74 -0.43 -6.57
CA LEU A 52 -1.24 0.59 -5.63
C LEU A 52 -0.20 1.70 -5.42
N ARG A 53 1.05 1.34 -5.09
CA ARG A 53 2.14 2.31 -4.88
C ARG A 53 2.42 3.13 -6.12
N GLN A 54 2.35 2.53 -7.30
CA GLN A 54 2.51 3.23 -8.57
C GLN A 54 1.38 4.25 -8.78
N ALA A 55 0.12 3.86 -8.58
CA ALA A 55 -1.04 4.74 -8.74
C ALA A 55 -0.94 5.97 -7.82
N PHE A 56 -0.62 5.77 -6.54
CA PHE A 56 -0.42 6.88 -5.59
C PHE A 56 0.87 7.69 -5.84
N GLY A 57 1.84 7.13 -6.57
CA GLY A 57 3.09 7.79 -6.93
C GLY A 57 2.90 9.06 -7.77
N TRP A 58 1.80 9.15 -8.52
CA TRP A 58 1.45 10.30 -9.36
C TRP A 58 1.03 11.56 -8.59
N PHE A 59 0.62 11.43 -7.33
CA PHE A 59 0.28 12.57 -6.49
C PHE A 59 1.56 13.19 -5.90
N PRO A 60 1.79 14.50 -6.03
CA PRO A 60 2.83 15.22 -5.32
C PRO A 60 2.75 15.02 -3.80
N PRO A 61 3.87 15.21 -3.05
CA PRO A 61 3.89 15.03 -1.60
C PRO A 61 2.77 15.79 -0.85
N ARG A 62 2.45 17.02 -1.29
CA ARG A 62 1.40 17.85 -0.66
C ARG A 62 0.01 17.27 -0.84
N GLU A 63 -0.30 16.75 -2.02
CA GLU A 63 -1.59 16.14 -2.33
C GLU A 63 -1.75 14.80 -1.60
N ARG A 64 -0.69 13.97 -1.59
CA ARG A 64 -0.69 12.73 -0.78
C ARG A 64 -0.96 13.01 0.70
N ALA A 65 -0.35 14.07 1.24
CA ALA A 65 -0.58 14.46 2.62
C ALA A 65 -2.01 14.97 2.86
N ALA A 66 -2.68 15.55 1.85
CA ALA A 66 -4.09 15.93 1.94
C ALA A 66 -4.98 14.68 1.98
N VAL A 67 -4.81 13.77 1.02
CA VAL A 67 -5.54 12.49 0.97
C VAL A 67 -5.37 11.72 2.28
N ALA A 68 -4.15 11.63 2.81
CA ALA A 68 -3.86 10.95 4.07
C ALA A 68 -4.63 11.53 5.27
N ARG A 69 -4.84 12.85 5.33
CA ARG A 69 -5.67 13.46 6.39
C ARG A 69 -7.13 13.07 6.26
N HIS A 70 -7.66 13.00 5.04
CA HIS A 70 -9.04 12.58 4.82
C HIS A 70 -9.24 11.11 5.19
N VAL A 71 -8.28 10.24 4.87
CA VAL A 71 -8.31 8.82 5.26
C VAL A 71 -8.24 8.65 6.79
N LEU A 72 -7.39 9.41 7.48
CA LEU A 72 -7.34 9.41 8.94
C LEU A 72 -8.70 9.79 9.54
N ALA A 73 -9.29 10.90 9.07
CA ALA A 73 -10.61 11.35 9.52
C ALA A 73 -11.70 10.31 9.25
N LEU A 74 -11.68 9.67 8.07
CA LEU A 74 -12.62 8.61 7.70
C LEU A 74 -12.55 7.41 8.67
N ARG A 75 -11.36 7.10 9.19
CA ARG A 75 -11.12 6.03 10.15
C ARG A 75 -11.31 6.46 11.62
N GLY A 76 -11.77 7.68 11.86
CA GLY A 76 -11.93 8.22 13.22
C GLY A 76 -10.60 8.42 13.95
N ALA A 77 -9.50 8.55 13.21
CA ALA A 77 -8.19 8.83 13.76
C ALA A 77 -7.85 10.31 13.57
N ASP A 78 -7.39 10.95 14.64
CA ASP A 78 -6.90 12.33 14.62
C ASP A 78 -5.38 12.35 14.70
N GLY A 79 -4.73 13.11 13.81
CA GLY A 79 -3.27 13.25 13.82
C GLY A 79 -2.68 13.78 12.53
N PRO A 80 -1.42 14.24 12.54
CA PRO A 80 -0.73 14.65 11.33
C PRO A 80 -0.47 13.42 10.43
N ALA A 81 -0.68 13.57 9.12
CA ALA A 81 -0.47 12.51 8.12
C ALA A 81 0.92 11.84 8.18
N ARG A 82 1.93 12.53 8.72
CA ARG A 82 3.28 11.96 8.92
C ARG A 82 3.31 10.80 9.90
N ASP A 83 2.33 10.70 10.79
CA ASP A 83 2.28 9.65 11.80
C ASP A 83 1.97 8.29 11.16
N LEU A 84 1.27 8.27 10.01
CA LEU A 84 1.11 7.06 9.18
C LEU A 84 2.44 6.51 8.64
N LEU A 85 3.48 7.34 8.58
CA LEU A 85 4.81 6.93 8.13
C LEU A 85 5.68 6.43 9.27
N ARG A 86 5.21 6.54 10.52
CA ARG A 86 5.89 6.03 11.69
C ARG A 86 5.35 4.65 11.99
N LEU A 87 6.21 3.64 11.89
CA LEU A 87 5.94 2.34 12.51
C LEU A 87 6.52 2.37 13.92
N ASP A 88 5.67 2.23 14.93
CA ASP A 88 6.08 1.98 16.30
C ASP A 88 6.40 0.48 16.47
N ILE A 89 7.47 0.03 15.80
CA ILE A 89 8.00 -1.32 15.94
C ILE A 89 9.38 -1.25 16.60
N ASP A 90 9.62 -2.15 17.56
CA ASP A 90 10.92 -2.32 18.20
C ASP A 90 12.03 -2.52 17.13
N PRO A 91 13.05 -1.64 17.08
CA PRO A 91 14.16 -1.78 16.16
C PRO A 91 14.88 -3.14 16.25
N VAL A 92 14.91 -3.75 17.43
CA VAL A 92 15.50 -5.09 17.64
C VAL A 92 14.69 -6.15 16.90
N LEU A 93 13.36 -6.05 16.92
CA LEU A 93 12.48 -6.96 16.18
C LEU A 93 12.68 -6.81 14.67
N VAL A 94 12.78 -5.57 14.17
CA VAL A 94 13.05 -5.32 12.73
C VAL A 94 14.39 -5.91 12.31
N ALA A 95 15.43 -5.77 13.14
CA ALA A 95 16.74 -6.36 12.87
C ALA A 95 16.67 -7.90 12.86
N ALA A 96 15.97 -8.51 13.81
CA ALA A 96 15.77 -9.96 13.87
C ALA A 96 15.00 -10.49 12.65
N ALA A 97 13.94 -9.81 12.22
CA ALA A 97 13.17 -10.17 11.03
C ALA A 97 14.05 -10.12 9.78
N ARG A 98 14.83 -9.05 9.58
CA ARG A 98 15.78 -8.94 8.45
C ARG A 98 16.83 -10.04 8.45
N ALA A 99 17.35 -10.43 9.62
CA ALA A 99 18.30 -11.52 9.74
C ALA A 99 17.68 -12.87 9.39
N LEU A 100 16.41 -13.08 9.75
CA LEU A 100 15.64 -14.26 9.36
C LEU A 100 15.41 -14.30 7.85
N ASP A 101 14.96 -13.20 7.24
CA ASP A 101 14.74 -13.10 5.79
C ASP A 101 16.02 -13.41 5.01
N ALA A 102 17.16 -12.81 5.41
CA ALA A 102 18.46 -13.08 4.78
C ALA A 102 18.87 -14.56 4.90
N ARG A 103 18.54 -15.21 6.01
CA ARG A 103 18.80 -16.65 6.20
C ARG A 103 17.90 -17.50 5.32
N VAL A 104 16.61 -17.16 5.21
CA VAL A 104 15.67 -17.84 4.31
C VAL A 104 16.16 -17.74 2.87
N ASP A 105 16.54 -16.55 2.41
CA ASP A 105 17.11 -16.32 1.08
C ASP A 105 18.35 -17.17 0.82
N THR A 106 19.23 -17.29 1.82
CA THR A 106 20.44 -18.13 1.71
C THR A 106 20.10 -19.60 1.54
N VAL A 107 19.11 -20.10 2.31
CA VAL A 107 18.67 -21.49 2.21
C VAL A 107 17.97 -21.74 0.87
N LEU A 108 17.05 -20.86 0.45
CA LEU A 108 16.37 -20.99 -0.84
C LEU A 108 17.36 -21.01 -2.01
N ALA A 109 18.39 -20.16 -1.99
CA ALA A 109 19.43 -20.16 -3.01
C ALA A 109 20.24 -21.46 -3.02
N ARG A 110 20.61 -21.98 -1.84
CA ARG A 110 21.36 -23.25 -1.73
C ARG A 110 20.57 -24.44 -2.28
N GLU A 111 19.25 -24.44 -2.07
CA GLU A 111 18.37 -25.53 -2.51
C GLU A 111 17.81 -25.33 -3.93
N GLY A 112 18.18 -24.23 -4.64
CA GLY A 112 17.67 -23.94 -5.98
C GLY A 112 16.18 -23.58 -6.02
N LEU A 113 15.64 -23.07 -4.92
CA LEU A 113 14.22 -22.73 -4.75
C LEU A 113 13.93 -21.23 -4.83
N ARG A 114 14.86 -20.44 -5.38
CA ARG A 114 14.67 -18.99 -5.53
C ARG A 114 13.73 -18.73 -6.71
N GLU A 115 12.60 -18.08 -6.46
CA GLU A 115 11.67 -17.67 -7.51
C GLU A 115 12.39 -16.78 -8.54
N GLY A 116 12.44 -17.23 -9.81
CA GLY A 116 13.04 -16.50 -10.91
C GLY A 116 14.41 -16.99 -11.42
N ASP A 117 14.95 -18.11 -10.91
CA ASP A 117 16.12 -18.74 -11.57
C ASP A 117 15.69 -19.36 -12.91
N PRO A 118 16.33 -19.03 -14.05
CA PRO A 118 16.09 -19.75 -15.29
C PRO A 118 16.62 -21.18 -15.12
N ALA A 119 15.74 -22.15 -15.42
CA ALA A 119 16.10 -23.57 -15.54
C ALA A 119 17.22 -23.80 -16.58
#